data_AF-R1B865-F1
#
_entry.id   AF-R1B865-F1
#
_cell.length_a   1.000
_cell.length_b   1.000
_cell.length_c   1.000
_cell.angle_alpha   90.00
_cell.angle_beta   90.00
_cell.angle_gamma   90.00
#
_symmetry.space_group_name_H-M   'P 1'
#
loop_
_entity.id
_entity.type
_entity.pdbx_description
1 polymer ?
#
loop_
_entity_poly.entity_id
_entity_poly.type
_entity_poly.pdbx_seq_one_letter_code
_entity_poly.pdbx_strand_id
1 'polypeptide(L)'
;MRGLTHWLANYLGELAFTLLGVDFNERTGEARFLIMDPHYVGPDDLSQIRPKWVGWKSQDSTTHLGTKLFQQGELYNLCLPQRPSCV
;
A
#
# COMPACT_ATOMS: atom_id res chain seq x y z
N MET A 1 38.89 2.74 -1.90
CA MET A 1 38.01 2.40 -3.03
C MET A 1 36.68 1.91 -2.47
N ARG A 2 35.71 2.83 -2.34
CA ARG A 2 34.33 2.55 -1.91
C ARG A 2 33.51 2.32 -3.18
N GLY A 3 32.95 1.12 -3.31
CA GLY A 3 32.27 0.64 -4.51
C GLY A 3 30.95 1.37 -4.76
N LEU A 4 30.84 1.91 -5.96
CA LEU A 4 29.75 2.68 -6.58
C LEU A 4 28.40 1.94 -6.75
N THR A 5 28.05 0.95 -5.95
CA THR A 5 26.83 0.13 -6.19
C THR A 5 25.60 0.53 -5.40
N HIS A 6 25.66 1.57 -4.55
CA HIS A 6 24.51 2.01 -3.75
C HIS A 6 23.64 3.11 -4.39
N TRP A 7 24.01 3.63 -5.57
CA TRP A 7 23.38 4.84 -6.15
C TRP A 7 22.37 4.61 -7.28
N LEU A 8 21.92 3.37 -7.54
CA LEU A 8 20.89 3.10 -8.57
C LEU A 8 19.72 2.21 -8.10
N ALA A 9 19.60 1.89 -6.81
CA ALA A 9 18.57 0.96 -6.30
C ALA A 9 17.69 1.53 -5.18
N ASN A 10 17.60 2.85 -5.01
CA ASN A 10 16.47 3.45 -4.31
C ASN A 10 15.29 3.50 -5.30
N TYR A 11 14.64 2.35 -5.44
CA TYR A 11 13.43 2.10 -6.23
C TYR A 11 12.25 2.91 -5.66
N LEU A 12 12.22 4.21 -5.97
CA LEU A 12 11.00 4.99 -5.90
C LEU A 12 10.01 4.41 -6.92
N GLY A 13 9.11 3.52 -6.49
CA GLY A 13 7.91 3.18 -7.26
C GLY A 13 7.67 1.72 -7.69
N GLU A 14 8.24 0.70 -7.05
CA GLU A 14 7.95 -0.70 -7.44
C GLU A 14 6.58 -1.22 -6.99
N LEU A 15 5.95 -0.59 -5.99
CA LEU A 15 4.68 -1.08 -5.44
C LEU A 15 3.54 -0.09 -5.68
N ALA A 16 2.46 -0.60 -6.25
CA ALA A 16 1.18 0.08 -6.31
C ALA A 16 0.14 -0.73 -5.52
N PHE A 17 -0.74 -0.01 -4.82
CA PHE A 17 -1.83 -0.58 -4.04
C PHE A 17 -3.11 0.18 -4.38
N THR A 18 -4.27 -0.46 -4.16
CA THR A 18 -5.55 0.24 -4.22
C THR A 18 -6.01 0.56 -2.80
N LEU A 19 -6.16 1.85 -2.50
CA LEU A 19 -6.77 2.33 -1.27
C LEU A 19 -8.30 2.37 -1.44
N LEU A 20 -9.02 1.54 -0.70
CA LEU A 20 -10.47 1.43 -0.77
C LEU A 20 -11.19 2.23 0.32
N GLY A 21 -10.50 2.60 1.39
CA GLY A 21 -11.08 3.34 2.50
C GLY A 21 -10.05 3.71 3.57
N VAL A 22 -10.41 4.69 4.39
CA VAL A 22 -9.62 5.17 5.52
C VAL A 22 -10.51 5.16 6.76
N ASP A 23 -9.99 4.60 7.84
CA ASP A 23 -10.54 4.73 9.19
C ASP A 23 -9.57 5.60 9.98
N PHE A 24 -10.03 6.76 10.44
CA PHE A 24 -9.19 7.76 11.09
C PHE A 24 -9.84 8.26 12.37
N ASN A 25 -9.10 8.16 13.47
CA ASN A 25 -9.50 8.69 14.76
C ASN A 25 -8.90 10.10 14.97
N GLU A 26 -9.72 11.13 14.80
CA GLU A 26 -9.28 12.53 14.91
C GLU A 26 -8.73 12.90 16.30
N ARG A 27 -9.14 12.19 17.36
CA ARG A 27 -8.72 12.48 18.74
C ARG A 27 -7.35 11.88 19.05
N THR A 28 -7.06 10.68 18.56
CA THR A 28 -5.80 9.96 18.84
C THR A 28 -4.77 10.09 17.72
N GLY A 29 -5.21 10.44 16.50
CA GLY A 29 -4.40 10.43 15.29
C GLY A 29 -4.17 9.03 14.71
N GLU A 30 -4.77 7.98 15.28
CA GLU A 30 -4.64 6.62 14.76
C GLU A 30 -5.37 6.49 13.41
N ALA A 31 -4.68 5.89 12.43
CA ALA A 31 -5.21 5.64 11.10
C ALA A 31 -5.07 4.17 10.71
N ARG A 32 -6.09 3.66 10.02
CA ARG A 32 -6.06 2.37 9.31
C ARG A 32 -6.52 2.57 7.88
N PHE A 33 -5.94 1.79 6.98
CA PHE A 33 -6.16 1.89 5.54
C PHE A 33 -6.70 0.57 5.04
N LEU A 34 -7.86 0.58 4.39
CA LEU A 34 -8.38 -0.60 3.71
C LEU A 34 -7.67 -0.72 2.37
N ILE A 35 -6.76 -1.68 2.27
CA ILE A 35 -5.90 -1.87 1.11
C ILE A 35 -6.30 -3.13 0.36
N MET A 36 -6.34 -3.04 -0.97
CA MET A 36 -6.30 -4.16 -1.88
C MET A 36 -4.93 -4.22 -2.56
N ASP A 37 -4.19 -5.28 -2.28
CA ASP A 37 -2.87 -5.57 -2.83
C ASP A 37 -3.00 -6.32 -4.17
N PRO A 38 -2.62 -5.69 -5.30
CA PRO A 38 -2.78 -6.29 -6.63
C PRO A 38 -1.78 -7.41 -6.93
N HIS A 39 -0.83 -7.69 -6.03
CA HIS A 39 0.19 -8.71 -6.25
C HIS A 39 -0.28 -10.13 -5.90
N TYR A 40 -1.55 -10.31 -5.51
CA TYR A 40 -2.14 -11.65 -5.39
C TYR A 40 -2.30 -12.28 -6.77
N VAL A 41 -1.70 -13.46 -6.94
CA VAL A 41 -1.74 -14.25 -8.19
C VAL A 41 -2.32 -15.66 -7.96
N GLY A 42 -2.93 -15.88 -6.80
CA GLY A 42 -3.55 -17.16 -6.46
C GLY A 42 -4.97 -17.31 -7.05
N PRO A 43 -5.66 -18.42 -6.73
CA PRO A 43 -7.03 -18.66 -7.18
C PRO A 43 -8.03 -17.68 -6.56
N ASP A 44 -9.22 -17.54 -7.16
CA ASP A 44 -10.31 -16.70 -6.64
C ASP A 44 -10.97 -17.30 -5.38
N ASP A 45 -10.21 -17.37 -4.29
CA ASP A 45 -10.60 -17.94 -3.00
C ASP A 45 -10.58 -16.85 -1.92
N LEU A 46 -11.78 -16.44 -1.50
CA LEU A 46 -11.96 -15.42 -0.47
C LEU A 46 -11.32 -15.77 0.87
N SER A 47 -11.12 -17.06 1.17
CA SER A 47 -10.45 -17.48 2.40
C SER A 47 -8.94 -17.17 2.36
N GLN A 48 -8.33 -17.12 1.18
CA GLN A 48 -6.93 -16.76 0.97
C GLN A 48 -6.74 -15.25 0.77
N ILE A 49 -7.67 -14.61 0.05
CA ILE A 49 -7.58 -13.18 -0.30
C ILE A 49 -7.73 -12.29 0.94
N ARG A 50 -8.82 -12.44 1.70
CA ARG A 50 -9.18 -11.53 2.80
C ARG A 50 -8.14 -11.40 3.93
N PRO A 51 -7.50 -12.47 4.43
CA PRO A 51 -6.61 -12.32 5.58
C PRO A 51 -5.31 -11.54 5.25
N LYS A 52 -4.88 -11.55 3.98
CA LYS A 52 -3.57 -10.99 3.58
C LYS A 52 -3.66 -9.86 2.56
N TRP A 53 -4.47 -10.04 1.51
CA TRP A 53 -4.42 -9.24 0.28
C TRP A 53 -5.47 -8.14 0.22
N VAL A 54 -6.64 -8.34 0.85
CA VAL A 54 -7.69 -7.31 0.96
C VAL A 54 -8.11 -7.16 2.42
N GLY A 55 -7.67 -6.10 3.07
CA GLY A 55 -7.97 -5.90 4.48
C GLY A 55 -7.43 -4.60 5.07
N TRP A 56 -7.83 -4.35 6.33
CA TRP A 56 -7.37 -3.20 7.09
C TRP A 56 -5.89 -3.33 7.48
N LYS A 57 -5.12 -2.28 7.18
CA LYS A 57 -3.69 -2.17 7.46
C LYS A 57 -3.45 -0.95 8.35
N SER A 58 -2.67 -1.13 9.42
CA SER A 58 -2.13 -0.05 10.24
C SER A 58 -0.77 0.41 9.71
N GLN A 59 -0.22 1.48 10.28
CA GLN A 59 1.14 1.95 9.98
C GLN A 59 2.22 0.87 10.14
N ASP A 60 2.00 -0.09 11.03
CA ASP A 60 2.95 -1.18 11.27
C ASP A 60 2.84 -2.36 10.32
N SER A 61 1.79 -2.39 9.49
CA SER A 61 1.53 -3.48 8.56
C SER A 61 2.61 -3.61 7.49
N THR A 62 2.88 -4.84 7.10
CA THR A 62 3.86 -5.17 6.07
C THR A 62 3.21 -5.57 4.74
N THR A 63 3.93 -5.32 3.65
CA THR A 63 3.60 -5.75 2.29
C THR A 63 3.92 -7.24 2.10
N HIS A 64 3.56 -7.80 0.96
CA HIS A 64 3.93 -9.18 0.61
C HIS A 64 5.46 -9.40 0.51
N LEU A 65 6.26 -8.34 0.41
CA LEU A 65 7.74 -8.37 0.41
C LEU A 65 8.34 -8.24 1.83
N GLY A 66 7.50 -8.13 2.87
CA GLY A 66 7.96 -7.97 4.26
C GLY A 66 8.41 -6.55 4.61
N THR A 67 8.29 -5.59 3.70
CA THR A 67 8.56 -4.16 3.94
C THR A 67 7.36 -3.47 4.56
N LYS A 68 7.53 -2.31 5.20
CA LYS A 68 6.39 -1.52 5.72
C LYS A 68 5.53 -1.02 4.55
N LEU A 69 4.21 -0.97 4.75
CA LEU A 69 3.27 -0.45 3.75
C LEU A 69 3.58 1.02 3.39
N PHE A 70 3.81 1.84 4.42
CA PHE A 70 4.29 3.22 4.29
C PHE A 70 5.68 3.31 4.94
N GLN A 71 6.69 3.59 4.14
CA GLN A 71 8.08 3.71 4.54
C GLN A 71 8.42 5.18 4.78
N GLN A 72 9.10 5.45 5.89
CA GLN A 72 9.54 6.80 6.23
C GLN A 72 10.64 7.25 5.27
N GLY A 73 10.52 8.46 4.74
CA GLY A 73 11.48 9.03 3.79
C GLY A 73 11.14 8.80 2.31
N GLU A 74 10.09 8.00 2.03
CA GLU A 74 9.61 7.74 0.68
C GLU A 74 8.48 8.69 0.26
N LEU A 75 8.33 8.91 -1.05
CA LEU A 75 7.28 9.73 -1.64
C LEU A 75 6.14 8.85 -2.16
N TYR A 76 4.89 9.26 -1.88
CA TYR A 76 3.68 8.55 -2.29
C TYR A 76 2.80 9.45 -3.17
N ASN A 77 2.49 8.98 -4.37
CA ASN A 77 1.53 9.63 -5.26
C ASN A 77 0.17 8.95 -5.09
N LEU A 78 -0.89 9.75 -4.91
CA LEU A 78 -2.27 9.26 -4.87
C LEU A 78 -3.01 9.69 -6.13
N CYS A 79 -3.46 8.71 -6.89
CA CYS A 79 -4.44 8.94 -7.94
C CYS A 79 -5.83 8.90 -7.32
N LEU A 80 -6.59 9.99 -7.46
CA LEU A 80 -7.96 10.13 -6.92
C LEU A 80 -8.95 10.28 -8.09
N PRO A 81 -9.45 9.16 -8.65
CA PRO A 81 -10.38 9.19 -9.77
C PRO A 81 -11.60 10.06 -9.46
N GLN A 82 -11.92 10.98 -10.37
CA GLN A 82 -13.10 11.82 -10.27
C GLN A 82 -14.24 11.19 -11.06
N ARG A 83 -15.42 11.09 -10.45
CA ARG A 83 -16.62 10.62 -11.16
C ARG A 83 -17.01 11.64 -12.24
N PRO A 84 -17.15 11.25 -13.52
CA PRO A 84 -17.70 12.13 -14.55
C PRO A 84 -19.11 12.59 -14.20
N SER A 85 -19.50 13.79 -14.63
CA SER A 85 -20.83 14.36 -14.36
C SER A 85 -21.94 13.91 -15.32
N CYS A 86 -21.66 13.02 -16.27
CA CYS A 86 -22.63 12.56 -17.25
C CYS A 86 -23.60 11.51 -16.69
N VAL A 87 -24.83 11.53 -17.21
CA VAL A 87 -25.92 10.56 -16.96
C VAL A 87 -25.90 9.48 -18.03
#